data_AF-A0A7S1Z6I3-F1
#
_entry.id   AF-A0A7S1Z6I3-F1
#
_cell.length_a   1.000
_cell.length_b   1.000
_cell.length_c   1.000
_cell.angle_alpha   90.00
_cell.angle_beta   90.00
_cell.angle_gamma   90.00
#
_symmetry.space_group_name_H-M   'P 1'
#
loop_
_entity.id
_entity.type
_entity.pdbx_description
1 polymer ?
#
loop_
_entity_poly.entity_id
_entity_poly.type
_entity_poly.pdbx_seq_one_letter_code
_entity_poly.pdbx_strand_id
1 'polypeptide(L)'
;ARSDPIIDQTCASGHVHTFYGPLDFHPNTTYQNLLDAQQTPQFSTSPFIENQSLYWHPSIYRVTTNSDGSETFTRVSNLESSPYYRWDNSVGETKAFPPGFRMIAASDDDGANMGGENEFNMFTECCDFDDNGEEENCRTWDRLNFPEFSCGFLGIALAMPTCWDGTDLGISNNHKSHMRYTTNGEVAGPCPEGFPVRLPQVQLFVRIPNYQ
;
A
#
# COMPACT_ATOMS: atom_id res chain seq x y z
N ALA A 1 -3.87 0.01 -14.51
CA ALA A 1 -3.31 -0.46 -15.79
C ALA A 1 -2.89 -1.93 -15.67
N ARG A 2 -2.74 -2.67 -16.78
CA ARG A 2 -2.07 -3.98 -16.79
C ARG A 2 -0.56 -3.78 -16.92
N SER A 3 0.06 -3.28 -15.86
CA SER A 3 1.48 -3.06 -15.76
C SER A 3 1.94 -3.38 -14.34
N ASP A 4 3.17 -3.88 -14.18
CA ASP A 4 3.77 -4.12 -12.87
C ASP A 4 5.29 -3.93 -12.94
N PRO A 5 5.81 -2.73 -12.63
CA PRO A 5 7.23 -2.44 -12.70
C PRO A 5 8.12 -3.25 -11.74
N ILE A 6 7.52 -4.00 -10.81
CA ILE A 6 8.22 -4.84 -9.83
C ILE A 6 8.21 -6.30 -10.29
N ILE A 7 7.04 -6.90 -10.53
CA ILE A 7 6.90 -8.34 -10.81
C ILE A 7 7.15 -8.68 -12.30
N ASP A 8 6.64 -7.86 -13.22
CA ASP A 8 6.72 -8.13 -14.66
C ASP A 8 7.20 -6.92 -15.43
N GLN A 9 8.50 -6.90 -15.68
CA GLN A 9 9.17 -5.74 -16.27
C GLN A 9 9.20 -5.73 -17.79
N THR A 10 8.57 -6.71 -18.45
CA THR A 10 8.69 -6.91 -19.89
C THR A 10 7.36 -7.00 -20.62
N CYS A 11 6.30 -7.45 -19.94
CA CYS A 11 5.00 -7.59 -20.56
C CYS A 11 3.86 -7.09 -19.65
N ALA A 12 2.64 -7.21 -20.16
CA ALA A 12 1.47 -6.75 -19.42
C ALA A 12 1.21 -7.67 -18.23
N SER A 13 1.04 -7.09 -17.04
CA SER A 13 0.77 -7.85 -15.81
C SER A 13 -0.47 -8.75 -15.93
N GLY A 14 -0.46 -9.82 -15.14
CA GLY A 14 -1.54 -10.82 -15.10
C GLY A 14 -2.89 -10.27 -14.65
N HIS A 15 -2.91 -9.13 -13.94
CA HIS A 15 -4.12 -8.45 -13.48
C HIS A 15 -3.96 -6.92 -13.57
N VAL A 16 -5.03 -6.18 -13.27
CA VAL A 16 -5.05 -4.71 -13.35
C VAL A 16 -4.66 -4.12 -12.00
N HIS A 17 -3.81 -3.10 -12.01
CA HIS A 17 -3.43 -2.31 -10.84
C HIS A 17 -4.01 -0.89 -10.85
N THR A 18 -4.23 -0.32 -9.67
CA THR A 18 -4.47 1.11 -9.47
C THR A 18 -3.18 1.74 -8.95
N PHE A 19 -2.70 2.80 -9.61
CA PHE A 19 -1.41 3.45 -9.33
C PHE A 19 -1.59 4.83 -8.70
N TYR A 20 -0.64 5.20 -7.84
CA TYR A 20 -0.51 6.48 -7.16
C TYR A 20 0.94 6.96 -7.23
N GLY A 21 1.14 8.27 -7.39
CA GLY A 21 2.45 8.88 -7.62
C GLY A 21 2.59 9.37 -9.06
N PRO A 22 3.82 9.39 -9.61
CA PRO A 22 4.07 9.85 -10.98
C PRO A 22 3.37 9.01 -12.06
N LEU A 23 3.01 9.63 -13.19
CA LEU A 23 2.47 8.95 -14.37
C LEU A 23 3.57 8.21 -15.18
N ASP A 24 4.37 7.40 -14.50
CA ASP A 24 5.36 6.52 -15.13
C ASP A 24 5.30 5.16 -14.43
N PHE A 25 4.44 4.30 -14.97
CA PHE A 25 4.18 2.96 -14.43
C PHE A 25 4.33 1.89 -15.52
N HIS A 26 5.15 2.14 -16.54
CA HIS A 26 5.46 1.14 -17.56
C HIS A 26 6.20 -0.05 -16.93
N PRO A 27 6.10 -1.27 -17.51
CA PRO A 27 6.80 -2.44 -16.98
C PRO A 27 8.30 -2.20 -16.74
N ASN A 28 8.93 -1.42 -17.63
CA ASN A 28 10.35 -1.09 -17.56
C ASN A 28 10.68 0.22 -16.81
N THR A 29 9.74 0.81 -16.06
CA THR A 29 9.98 2.04 -15.28
C THR A 29 11.18 1.84 -14.34
N THR A 30 12.12 2.79 -14.40
CA THR A 30 13.32 2.80 -13.55
C THR A 30 13.26 3.88 -12.47
N TYR A 31 14.17 3.80 -11.51
CA TYR A 31 14.35 4.86 -10.51
C TYR A 31 14.57 6.24 -11.16
N GLN A 32 15.37 6.31 -12.22
CA GLN A 32 15.63 7.58 -12.90
C GLN A 32 14.38 8.13 -13.58
N ASN A 33 13.55 7.25 -14.16
CA ASN A 33 12.29 7.68 -14.77
C ASN A 33 11.36 8.34 -13.74
N LEU A 34 11.25 7.76 -12.55
CA LEU A 34 10.49 8.34 -11.45
C LEU A 34 11.06 9.69 -11.00
N LEU A 35 12.38 9.83 -10.89
CA LEU A 35 13.00 11.13 -10.58
C LEU A 35 12.73 12.18 -11.65
N ASP A 36 12.84 11.81 -12.93
CA ASP A 36 12.62 12.71 -14.06
C ASP A 36 11.16 13.18 -14.13
N ALA A 37 10.22 12.40 -13.60
CA ALA A 37 8.80 12.78 -13.54
C ALA A 37 8.52 13.99 -12.64
N GLN A 38 9.47 14.41 -11.79
CA GLN A 38 9.40 15.70 -11.08
C GLN A 38 9.29 16.89 -12.06
N GLN A 39 9.74 16.73 -13.31
CA GLN A 39 9.63 17.75 -14.36
C GLN A 39 8.19 17.93 -14.86
N THR A 40 7.28 16.99 -14.58
CA THR A 40 5.88 17.03 -14.99
C THR A 40 4.94 16.79 -13.80
N PRO A 41 5.03 17.60 -12.74
CA PRO A 41 4.34 17.35 -11.47
C PRO A 41 2.81 17.35 -11.59
N GLN A 42 2.25 17.99 -12.62
CA GLN A 42 0.82 17.98 -12.93
C GLN A 42 0.26 16.59 -13.30
N PHE A 43 1.13 15.63 -13.61
CA PHE A 43 0.74 14.24 -13.90
C PHE A 43 0.98 13.30 -12.71
N SER A 44 1.40 13.81 -11.56
CA SER A 44 1.51 13.02 -10.34
C SER A 44 0.23 13.11 -9.52
N THR A 45 -0.16 12.02 -8.84
CA THR A 45 -1.22 12.08 -7.81
C THR A 45 -0.69 12.56 -6.46
N SER A 46 0.62 12.72 -6.31
CA SER A 46 1.23 13.27 -5.09
C SER A 46 1.06 14.79 -5.04
N PRO A 47 0.66 15.36 -3.88
CA PRO A 47 0.66 16.81 -3.71
C PRO A 47 2.06 17.41 -3.48
N PHE A 48 3.09 16.57 -3.33
CA PHE A 48 4.48 16.98 -3.08
C PHE A 48 5.38 16.59 -4.24
N ILE A 49 6.13 17.56 -4.79
CA ILE A 49 7.05 17.34 -5.92
C ILE A 49 8.30 16.54 -5.52
N GLU A 50 8.60 16.46 -4.24
CA GLU A 50 9.71 15.68 -3.70
C GLU A 50 9.36 14.19 -3.62
N ASN A 51 8.07 13.85 -3.55
CA ASN A 51 7.62 12.46 -3.51
C ASN A 51 7.41 11.91 -4.92
N GLN A 52 8.43 11.24 -5.42
CA GLN A 52 8.42 10.52 -6.70
C GLN A 52 8.25 9.00 -6.54
N SER A 53 7.84 8.53 -5.35
CA SER A 53 7.55 7.11 -5.15
C SER A 53 6.30 6.70 -5.92
N LEU A 54 6.33 5.50 -6.48
CA LEU A 54 5.19 4.88 -7.15
C LEU A 54 4.59 3.82 -6.22
N TYR A 55 3.29 3.92 -5.96
CA TYR A 55 2.54 2.97 -5.13
C TYR A 55 1.40 2.37 -5.93
N TRP A 56 1.09 1.10 -5.69
CA TRP A 56 -0.07 0.47 -6.32
C TRP A 56 -0.57 -0.72 -5.53
N HIS A 57 -1.81 -1.09 -5.84
CA HIS A 57 -2.44 -2.33 -5.40
C HIS A 57 -3.27 -2.91 -6.56
N PRO A 58 -3.67 -4.20 -6.50
CA PRO A 58 -4.63 -4.78 -7.43
C PRO A 58 -5.92 -3.95 -7.47
N SER A 59 -6.39 -3.59 -8.67
CA SER A 59 -7.60 -2.79 -8.82
C SER A 59 -8.83 -3.50 -8.25
N ILE A 60 -9.66 -2.74 -7.57
CA ILE A 60 -10.89 -3.22 -6.93
C ILE A 60 -12.04 -3.10 -7.94
N TYR A 61 -12.92 -4.09 -7.95
CA TYR A 61 -14.08 -4.15 -8.84
C TYR A 61 -15.35 -4.36 -8.02
N ARG A 62 -16.39 -3.59 -8.33
CA ARG A 62 -17.76 -3.89 -7.90
C ARG A 62 -18.34 -4.94 -8.84
N VAL A 63 -18.92 -5.99 -8.27
CA VAL A 63 -19.61 -7.05 -9.00
C VAL A 63 -21.12 -6.80 -8.89
N THR A 64 -21.79 -6.72 -10.03
CA THR A 64 -23.26 -6.63 -10.10
C THR A 64 -23.79 -7.88 -10.80
N THR A 65 -24.69 -8.61 -10.15
CA THR A 65 -25.43 -9.71 -10.80
C THR A 65 -26.62 -9.14 -11.58
N ASN A 66 -26.66 -9.40 -12.88
CA ASN A 66 -27.73 -8.98 -13.77
C ASN A 66 -28.97 -9.89 -13.64
N SER A 67 -30.10 -9.44 -14.19
CA SER A 67 -31.36 -10.19 -14.14
C SER A 67 -31.31 -11.55 -14.86
N ASP A 68 -30.38 -11.73 -15.80
CA ASP A 68 -30.13 -12.98 -16.52
C ASP A 68 -29.12 -13.91 -15.81
N GLY A 69 -28.64 -13.52 -14.63
CA GLY A 69 -27.63 -14.25 -13.85
C GLY A 69 -26.18 -14.02 -14.29
N SER A 70 -25.93 -13.17 -15.30
CA SER A 70 -24.56 -12.77 -15.67
C SER A 70 -23.98 -11.76 -14.67
N GLU A 71 -22.66 -11.71 -14.56
CA GLU A 71 -21.96 -10.73 -13.69
C GLU A 71 -21.34 -9.61 -14.52
N THR A 72 -21.45 -8.38 -14.01
CA THR A 72 -20.77 -7.20 -14.54
C THR A 72 -19.75 -6.68 -13.53
N PHE A 73 -18.50 -6.58 -13.97
CA PHE A 73 -17.38 -6.10 -13.16
C PHE A 73 -17.08 -4.64 -13.52
N THR A 74 -17.36 -3.73 -12.59
CA THR A 74 -17.09 -2.30 -12.75
C THR A 74 -15.88 -1.93 -11.89
N ARG A 75 -14.79 -1.45 -12.50
CA ARG A 75 -13.63 -0.99 -11.74
C ARG A 75 -14.01 0.19 -10.85
N VAL A 76 -13.70 0.11 -9.56
CA VAL A 76 -13.84 1.23 -8.63
C VAL A 76 -12.79 2.28 -8.96
N SER A 77 -13.24 3.51 -9.26
CA SER A 77 -12.36 4.61 -9.67
C SER A 77 -12.40 5.81 -8.73
N ASN A 78 -13.42 5.91 -7.87
CA ASN A 78 -13.58 6.95 -6.85
C ASN A 78 -12.86 6.52 -5.57
N LEU A 79 -11.54 6.28 -5.65
CA LEU A 79 -10.75 5.90 -4.48
C LEU A 79 -10.09 7.12 -3.86
N GLU A 80 -10.14 7.21 -2.54
CA GLU A 80 -9.24 8.09 -1.79
C GLU A 80 -8.00 7.30 -1.42
N SER A 81 -6.83 7.93 -1.52
CA SER A 81 -5.56 7.26 -1.22
C SER A 81 -4.60 8.18 -0.50
N SER A 82 -3.92 7.67 0.51
CA SER A 82 -2.90 8.43 1.25
C SER A 82 -1.71 7.52 1.57
N PRO A 83 -0.54 7.72 0.94
CA PRO A 83 0.71 7.16 1.43
C PRO A 83 1.20 7.99 2.62
N TYR A 84 1.37 7.35 3.77
CA TYR A 84 1.85 7.95 5.01
C TYR A 84 3.17 7.32 5.44
N TYR A 85 4.14 8.16 5.79
CA TYR A 85 5.47 7.73 6.23
C TYR A 85 5.61 7.93 7.73
N ARG A 86 5.86 6.84 8.47
CA ARG A 86 6.07 6.86 9.92
C ARG A 86 7.47 6.39 10.28
N TRP A 87 8.09 7.05 11.26
CA TRP A 87 9.35 6.58 11.83
C TRP A 87 9.49 7.07 13.27
N ASP A 88 10.30 6.36 14.05
CA ASP A 88 10.63 6.74 15.42
C ASP A 88 12.14 6.60 15.65
N ASN A 89 12.81 7.74 15.81
CA ASN A 89 14.25 7.78 16.03
C ASN A 89 14.66 7.51 17.49
N SER A 90 13.70 7.38 18.43
CA SER A 90 13.99 7.05 19.82
C SER A 90 14.50 5.61 20.00
N VAL A 91 14.22 4.74 19.02
CA VAL A 91 14.59 3.31 19.03
C VAL A 91 15.68 2.94 18.01
N GLY A 92 16.37 3.96 17.48
CA GLY A 92 17.45 3.82 16.50
C GLY A 92 17.30 4.80 15.34
N GLU A 93 18.41 5.09 14.65
CA GLU A 93 18.38 5.95 13.46
C GLU A 93 17.59 5.29 12.32
N THR A 94 16.55 5.97 11.85
CA THR A 94 15.84 5.58 10.63
C THR A 94 16.57 6.14 9.40
N LYS A 95 16.87 5.27 8.43
CA LYS A 95 17.52 5.63 7.17
C LYS A 95 16.51 5.83 6.05
N ALA A 96 16.75 6.78 5.16
CA ALA A 96 15.96 6.92 3.94
C ALA A 96 16.05 5.66 3.07
N PHE A 97 15.00 5.40 2.30
CA PHE A 97 15.02 4.34 1.28
C PHE A 97 16.19 4.57 0.30
N PRO A 98 17.01 3.54 0.02
CA PRO A 98 18.10 3.68 -0.95
C PRO A 98 17.55 3.84 -2.38
N PRO A 99 18.31 4.47 -3.30
CA PRO A 99 17.93 4.58 -4.70
C PRO A 99 17.58 3.23 -5.33
N GLY A 100 16.44 3.16 -6.01
CA GLY A 100 15.97 1.94 -6.70
C GLY A 100 15.39 0.86 -5.80
N PHE A 101 15.18 1.14 -4.51
CA PHE A 101 14.52 0.22 -3.58
C PHE A 101 13.11 -0.15 -4.03
N ARG A 102 12.76 -1.44 -3.89
CA ARG A 102 11.45 -2.01 -4.26
C ARG A 102 11.03 -3.00 -3.20
N MET A 103 9.77 -2.89 -2.76
CA MET A 103 9.19 -3.85 -1.83
C MET A 103 7.76 -4.21 -2.20
N ILE A 104 7.34 -5.41 -1.82
CA ILE A 104 5.94 -5.85 -1.81
C ILE A 104 5.63 -6.33 -0.40
N ALA A 105 4.42 -6.04 0.08
CA ALA A 105 3.86 -6.64 1.28
C ALA A 105 2.48 -7.26 0.98
N ALA A 106 2.11 -8.28 1.73
CA ALA A 106 0.82 -8.95 1.67
C ALA A 106 0.31 -9.25 3.08
N SER A 107 -1.01 -9.36 3.24
CA SER A 107 -1.65 -9.55 4.55
C SER A 107 -1.32 -10.89 5.21
N ASP A 108 -0.76 -11.84 4.46
CA ASP A 108 -0.30 -13.15 4.95
C ASP A 108 1.21 -13.20 5.21
N ASP A 109 1.93 -12.07 5.07
CA ASP A 109 3.35 -11.99 5.47
C ASP A 109 3.48 -12.03 7.01
N ASP A 110 4.55 -12.68 7.50
CA ASP A 110 4.83 -12.77 8.95
C ASP A 110 4.91 -11.37 9.60
N GLY A 111 4.00 -11.09 10.54
CA GLY A 111 3.92 -9.80 11.25
C GLY A 111 2.98 -8.76 10.63
N ALA A 112 2.36 -9.05 9.48
CA ALA A 112 1.33 -8.20 8.90
C ALA A 112 0.06 -8.11 9.78
N ASN A 113 -0.20 -9.11 10.61
CA ASN A 113 -1.34 -9.20 11.52
C ASN A 113 -1.04 -8.74 12.96
N MET A 114 0.01 -7.95 13.19
CA MET A 114 0.40 -7.50 14.54
C MET A 114 0.72 -5.99 14.59
N GLY A 115 0.48 -5.37 15.74
CA GLY A 115 1.05 -4.08 16.20
C GLY A 115 0.75 -2.80 15.40
N GLY A 116 -0.03 -2.86 14.32
CA GLY A 116 -0.42 -1.64 13.61
C GLY A 116 -1.46 -0.81 14.37
N GLU A 117 -1.99 0.23 13.72
CA GLU A 117 -2.91 1.22 14.34
C GLU A 117 -4.14 0.58 15.00
N ASN A 118 -4.64 -0.51 14.42
CA ASN A 118 -5.75 -1.31 14.93
C ASN A 118 -5.30 -2.71 15.39
N GLU A 119 -4.11 -2.83 15.99
CA GLU A 119 -3.46 -4.11 16.35
C GLU A 119 -2.98 -4.94 15.14
N PHE A 120 -3.21 -4.47 13.92
CA PHE A 120 -2.82 -5.12 12.66
C PHE A 120 -2.07 -4.13 11.77
N ASN A 121 -0.95 -4.54 11.18
CA ASN A 121 -0.25 -3.76 10.17
C ASN A 121 -1.03 -3.70 8.84
N MET A 122 -1.80 -4.74 8.53
CA MET A 122 -2.68 -4.77 7.36
C MET A 122 -4.10 -5.15 7.78
N PHE A 123 -5.07 -4.29 7.49
CA PHE A 123 -6.46 -4.52 7.85
C PHE A 123 -7.42 -3.90 6.83
N THR A 124 -8.68 -4.31 6.91
CA THR A 124 -9.80 -3.66 6.25
C THR A 124 -10.80 -3.24 7.30
N GLU A 125 -11.46 -2.11 7.10
CA GLU A 125 -12.46 -1.55 8.00
C GLU A 125 -13.64 -1.00 7.22
N CYS A 126 -14.83 -1.12 7.78
CA CYS A 126 -16.06 -0.53 7.23
C CYS A 126 -16.59 0.41 8.30
N CYS A 127 -16.60 1.71 7.99
CA CYS A 127 -16.79 2.77 8.95
C CYS A 127 -17.95 3.68 8.55
N ASP A 128 -18.73 4.07 9.54
CA ASP A 128 -19.72 5.13 9.45
C ASP A 128 -19.29 6.30 10.34
N PHE A 129 -19.60 7.52 9.90
CA PHE A 129 -19.45 8.69 10.75
C PHE A 129 -20.64 8.77 11.72
N ASP A 130 -20.37 9.22 12.94
CA ASP A 130 -21.43 9.54 13.90
C ASP A 130 -22.32 10.72 13.40
N ASP A 131 -23.42 10.99 14.11
CA ASP A 131 -24.40 12.00 13.71
C ASP A 131 -23.79 13.42 13.57
N ASN A 132 -22.64 13.67 14.21
CA ASN A 132 -21.92 14.95 14.16
C ASN A 132 -20.79 14.97 13.13
N GLY A 133 -20.42 13.82 12.55
CA GLY A 133 -19.33 13.71 11.59
C GLY A 133 -17.93 13.79 12.23
N GLU A 134 -17.83 13.67 13.55
CA GLU A 134 -16.57 13.88 14.29
C GLU A 134 -15.88 12.56 14.66
N GLU A 135 -16.64 11.48 14.82
CA GLU A 135 -16.11 10.16 15.18
C GLU A 135 -16.44 9.10 14.12
N GLU A 136 -15.48 8.22 13.85
CA GLU A 136 -15.63 7.05 12.98
C GLU A 136 -15.99 5.82 13.84
N ASN A 137 -17.12 5.18 13.54
CA ASN A 137 -17.50 3.90 14.13
C ASN A 137 -17.20 2.78 13.12
N CYS A 138 -16.13 2.03 13.39
CA CYS A 138 -15.58 1.06 12.45
C CYS A 138 -15.78 -0.39 12.90
N ARG A 139 -16.08 -1.26 11.93
CA ARG A 139 -15.89 -2.70 12.06
C ARG A 139 -14.64 -3.10 11.28
N THR A 140 -13.68 -3.71 11.97
CA THR A 140 -12.35 -4.01 11.42
C THR A 140 -12.12 -5.52 11.27
N TRP A 141 -11.32 -5.89 10.26
CA TRP A 141 -10.85 -7.25 9.99
C TRP A 141 -9.35 -7.24 9.71
N ASP A 142 -8.66 -8.25 10.24
CA ASP A 142 -7.21 -8.51 10.12
C ASP A 142 -6.75 -9.00 8.74
N ARG A 143 -7.60 -8.83 7.72
CA ARG A 143 -7.39 -9.32 6.36
C ARG A 143 -8.23 -8.52 5.38
N LEU A 144 -7.95 -8.68 4.10
CA LEU A 144 -8.80 -8.14 3.05
C LEU A 144 -10.22 -8.71 3.17
N ASN A 145 -11.20 -7.84 3.41
CA ASN A 145 -12.59 -8.24 3.57
C ASN A 145 -13.52 -7.20 2.92
N PHE A 146 -14.30 -7.62 1.93
CA PHE A 146 -15.34 -6.81 1.32
C PHE A 146 -16.69 -7.21 1.94
N PRO A 147 -17.24 -6.44 2.91
CA PRO A 147 -18.49 -6.80 3.55
C PRO A 147 -19.67 -6.73 2.58
N GLU A 148 -20.71 -7.51 2.84
CA GLU A 148 -21.97 -7.52 2.07
C GLU A 148 -23.00 -6.50 2.59
N PHE A 149 -22.54 -5.52 3.38
CA PHE A 149 -23.36 -4.43 3.90
C PHE A 149 -22.69 -3.09 3.64
N SER A 150 -23.50 -2.04 3.59
CA SER A 150 -23.06 -0.68 3.29
C SER A 150 -22.44 0.01 4.49
N CYS A 151 -21.52 0.94 4.23
CA CYS A 151 -20.99 1.90 5.20
C CYS A 151 -20.55 3.18 4.51
N GLY A 152 -20.33 4.24 5.30
CA GLY A 152 -19.83 5.53 4.86
C GLY A 152 -18.55 5.42 4.04
N PHE A 153 -17.62 4.55 4.45
CA PHE A 153 -16.50 4.13 3.61
C PHE A 153 -15.96 2.74 3.99
N LEU A 154 -15.38 2.04 3.01
CA LEU A 154 -14.52 0.88 3.24
C LEU A 154 -13.06 1.32 3.18
N GLY A 155 -12.35 1.25 4.30
CA GLY A 155 -10.93 1.54 4.41
C GLY A 155 -10.07 0.27 4.29
N ILE A 156 -8.98 0.36 3.55
CA ILE A 156 -7.95 -0.67 3.43
C ILE A 156 -6.64 -0.03 3.84
N ALA A 157 -6.03 -0.52 4.92
CA ALA A 157 -4.76 -0.06 5.42
C ALA A 157 -3.67 -1.09 5.12
N LEU A 158 -2.61 -0.65 4.45
CA LEU A 158 -1.50 -1.49 4.04
C LEU A 158 -0.20 -0.91 4.62
N ALA A 159 0.14 -1.27 5.86
CA ALA A 159 1.44 -0.94 6.42
C ALA A 159 2.50 -1.92 5.92
N MET A 160 3.54 -1.37 5.30
CA MET A 160 4.69 -2.12 4.80
C MET A 160 5.68 -2.46 5.93
N PRO A 161 6.53 -3.48 5.78
CA PRO A 161 7.59 -3.76 6.74
C PRO A 161 8.65 -2.63 6.79
N THR A 162 9.34 -2.51 7.93
CA THR A 162 10.29 -1.40 8.22
C THR A 162 11.74 -1.87 8.41
N CYS A 163 11.96 -3.15 8.71
CA CYS A 163 13.29 -3.68 8.98
C CYS A 163 13.91 -4.27 7.72
N TRP A 164 15.01 -3.67 7.26
CA TRP A 164 15.74 -4.03 6.05
C TRP A 164 17.05 -4.76 6.39
N ASP A 165 17.41 -5.74 5.56
CA ASP A 165 18.68 -6.47 5.67
C ASP A 165 19.93 -5.59 5.42
N GLY A 166 19.75 -4.41 4.82
CA GLY A 166 20.81 -3.45 4.56
C GLY A 166 21.60 -3.69 3.27
N THR A 167 21.21 -4.68 2.47
CA THR A 167 21.97 -5.15 1.31
C THR A 167 21.15 -5.30 0.03
N ASP A 168 19.98 -5.94 0.06
CA ASP A 168 19.18 -6.21 -1.15
C ASP A 168 18.13 -5.11 -1.36
N LEU A 169 18.06 -4.58 -2.58
CA LEU A 169 17.12 -3.54 -2.98
C LEU A 169 15.77 -4.10 -3.43
N GLY A 170 15.62 -5.42 -3.46
CA GLY A 170 14.44 -6.08 -4.00
C GLY A 170 14.35 -5.97 -5.51
N ILE A 171 15.48 -6.05 -6.24
CA ILE A 171 15.49 -5.95 -7.72
C ILE A 171 15.63 -7.30 -8.42
N SER A 172 15.96 -8.36 -7.68
CA SER A 172 16.29 -9.70 -8.17
C SER A 172 15.08 -10.61 -8.40
N ASN A 173 13.91 -10.03 -8.72
CA ASN A 173 12.60 -10.70 -8.74
C ASN A 173 12.21 -11.32 -7.38
N ASN A 174 12.80 -10.81 -6.30
CA ASN A 174 12.49 -11.14 -4.92
C ASN A 174 12.32 -9.85 -4.13
N HIS A 175 11.06 -9.40 -4.03
CA HIS A 175 10.70 -8.08 -3.51
C HIS A 175 10.27 -8.11 -2.03
N LYS A 176 10.37 -9.28 -1.39
CA LYS A 176 9.87 -9.50 -0.03
C LYS A 176 10.99 -9.88 0.96
N SER A 177 11.92 -10.75 0.55
CA SER A 177 12.79 -11.43 1.51
C SER A 177 13.80 -10.53 2.24
N HIS A 178 14.08 -9.34 1.70
CA HIS A 178 14.97 -8.34 2.26
C HIS A 178 14.31 -7.47 3.34
N MET A 179 12.99 -7.63 3.55
CA MET A 179 12.21 -6.85 4.51
C MET A 179 11.52 -7.72 5.56
N ARG A 180 11.41 -7.21 6.79
CA ARG A 180 10.60 -7.81 7.87
C ARG A 180 9.83 -6.75 8.64
N TYR A 181 8.70 -7.16 9.19
CA TYR A 181 8.02 -6.39 10.22
C TYR A 181 8.86 -6.44 11.51
N THR A 182 8.65 -5.46 12.39
CA THR A 182 9.20 -5.52 13.74
C THR A 182 8.61 -6.73 14.48
N THR A 183 9.36 -7.26 15.44
CA THR A 183 8.98 -8.49 16.16
C THR A 183 7.68 -8.39 16.95
N ASN A 184 7.21 -7.17 17.26
CA ASN A 184 5.94 -6.88 17.91
C ASN A 184 4.98 -6.07 17.02
N GLY A 185 5.28 -5.88 15.74
CA GLY A 185 4.45 -5.16 14.77
C GLY A 185 4.47 -3.62 14.87
N GLU A 186 4.86 -3.07 16.02
CA GLU A 186 4.95 -1.63 16.26
C GLU A 186 6.06 -0.96 15.43
N VAL A 187 5.86 0.28 14.98
CA VAL A 187 6.89 1.06 14.25
C VAL A 187 8.17 1.21 15.10
N ALA A 188 8.02 1.46 16.40
CA ALA A 188 9.11 1.57 17.36
C ALA A 188 9.63 0.19 17.83
N GLY A 189 9.04 -0.90 17.36
CA GLY A 189 9.35 -2.27 17.73
C GLY A 189 10.76 -2.72 17.33
N PRO A 190 11.35 -3.73 18.01
CA PRO A 190 12.68 -4.21 17.65
C PRO A 190 12.65 -4.97 16.32
N CYS A 191 13.65 -4.72 15.48
CA CYS A 191 13.87 -5.49 14.26
C CYS A 191 14.39 -6.90 14.56
N PRO A 192 13.95 -7.92 13.81
CA PRO A 192 14.48 -9.27 13.95
C PRO A 192 15.95 -9.35 13.53
N GLU A 193 16.64 -10.39 14.01
CA GLU A 193 18.03 -10.68 13.64
C GLU A 193 18.18 -10.79 12.11
N GLY A 194 19.24 -10.20 11.56
CA GLY A 194 19.49 -10.14 10.12
C GLY A 194 18.86 -8.96 9.40
N PHE A 195 18.00 -8.16 10.06
CA PHE A 195 17.35 -6.97 9.48
C PHE A 195 17.67 -5.69 10.26
N PRO A 196 18.95 -5.27 10.34
CA PRO A 196 19.39 -4.24 11.29
C PRO A 196 19.06 -2.80 10.87
N VAL A 197 18.69 -2.56 9.61
CA VAL A 197 18.47 -1.21 9.09
C VAL A 197 17.00 -0.83 9.17
N ARG A 198 16.68 0.23 9.91
CA ARG A 198 15.32 0.80 9.96
C ARG A 198 15.08 1.71 8.77
N LEU A 199 14.00 1.48 8.05
CA LEU A 199 13.44 2.37 7.02
C LEU A 199 12.11 2.94 7.52
N PRO A 200 11.64 4.12 7.07
CA PRO A 200 10.32 4.60 7.43
C PRO A 200 9.25 3.56 7.08
N GLN A 201 8.31 3.32 7.98
CA GLN A 201 7.14 2.52 7.66
C GLN A 201 6.27 3.30 6.67
N VAL A 202 6.07 2.76 5.48
CA VAL A 202 5.09 3.27 4.51
C VAL A 202 3.76 2.61 4.80
N GLN A 203 2.72 3.41 5.03
CA GLN A 203 1.35 2.97 5.17
C GLN A 203 0.56 3.51 3.99
N LEU A 204 0.06 2.64 3.12
CA LEU A 204 -0.86 3.03 2.07
C LEU A 204 -2.29 2.82 2.56
N PHE A 205 -3.01 3.91 2.75
CA PHE A 205 -4.45 3.88 3.01
C PHE A 205 -5.19 4.05 1.69
N VAL A 206 -6.19 3.20 1.46
CA VAL A 206 -7.12 3.28 0.34
C VAL A 206 -8.54 3.24 0.89
N ARG A 207 -9.37 4.25 0.59
CA ARG A 207 -10.78 4.28 1.00
C ARG A 207 -11.70 4.24 -0.21
N ILE A 208 -12.76 3.44 -0.11
CA ILE A 208 -13.90 3.42 -1.02
C ILE A 208 -15.04 4.17 -0.34
N PRO A 209 -15.31 5.44 -0.70
CA PRO A 209 -16.40 6.20 -0.11
C PRO A 209 -17.75 5.70 -0.61
N ASN A 210 -18.77 5.84 0.24
CA ASN A 210 -20.15 5.39 0.01
C ASN A 210 -20.19 3.90 -0.41
N TYR A 211 -19.58 3.04 0.39
CA TYR A 211 -19.50 1.61 0.09
C TYR A 211 -20.89 0.97 0.16
N GLN A 212 -21.26 0.25 -0.91
CA GLN A 212 -22.57 -0.39 -1.11
C GLN A 212 -22.41 -1.73 -1.81
#